data_AF-A0A536ASS6-F1
#
_entry.id   AF-A0A536ASS6-F1
#
_cell.length_a   1.000
_cell.length_b   1.000
_cell.length_c   1.000
_cell.angle_alpha   90.00
_cell.angle_beta   90.00
_cell.angle_gamma   90.00
#
_symmetry.space_group_name_H-M   'P 1'
#
loop_
_entity.id
_entity.type
_entity.pdbx_description
1 polymer ?
#
loop_
_entity_poly.entity_id
_entity_poly.type
_entity_poly.pdbx_seq_one_letter_code
_entity_poly.pdbx_strand_id
1 'polypeptide(L)'
;GLFGTAADVAALIRVYRDGAVIGNDLRDLARTEQYRGGGVRRGIGLVLRPPEGLPFFSEDAFGHTGFTGTSVWVDPAKDLTLVVLTNRVYFGRANDEELYRFRVAVYEALARP
;
A
#
# COMPACT_ATOMS: atom_id res chain seq x y z
N GLY A 1 16.59 9.06 4.17
CA GLY A 1 15.16 9.18 3.87
C GLY A 1 15.00 9.67 2.46
N LEU A 2 14.01 9.16 1.72
CA LEU A 2 13.67 9.64 0.38
C LEU A 2 12.51 10.64 0.47
N PHE A 3 12.49 11.63 -0.42
CA PHE A 3 11.47 12.67 -0.49
C PHE A 3 10.89 12.73 -1.90
N GLY A 4 9.60 13.01 -2.01
CA GLY A 4 8.89 13.09 -3.27
C GLY A 4 7.43 13.45 -3.08
N THR A 5 6.76 13.71 -4.19
CA THR A 5 5.34 14.01 -4.27
C THR A 5 4.49 12.73 -4.25
N ALA A 6 3.16 12.88 -4.16
CA ALA A 6 2.25 11.74 -4.32
C ALA A 6 2.40 11.06 -5.69
N ALA A 7 2.71 11.83 -6.74
CA ALA A 7 2.95 11.31 -8.08
C ALA A 7 4.24 10.45 -8.13
N ASP A 8 5.30 10.88 -7.45
CA ASP A 8 6.55 10.12 -7.38
C ASP A 8 6.36 8.79 -6.63
N VAL A 9 5.62 8.81 -5.51
CA VAL A 9 5.27 7.59 -4.76
C VAL A 9 4.43 6.66 -5.62
N ALA A 10 3.46 7.19 -6.39
CA ALA A 10 2.64 6.41 -7.31
C ALA A 10 3.50 5.78 -8.42
N ALA A 11 4.45 6.53 -8.99
CA ALA A 11 5.38 6.01 -9.99
C ALA A 11 6.26 4.89 -9.41
N LEU A 12 6.78 5.07 -8.21
CA LEU A 12 7.61 4.08 -7.54
C LEU A 12 6.84 2.79 -7.23
N ILE A 13 5.63 2.87 -6.67
CA ILE A 13 4.89 1.65 -6.31
C ILE A 13 4.44 0.87 -7.55
N ARG A 14 4.16 1.55 -8.68
CA ARG A 14 3.76 0.91 -9.93
C ARG A 14 4.87 0.09 -10.56
N VAL A 15 6.13 0.29 -10.19
CA VAL A 15 7.24 -0.61 -10.55
C VAL A 15 6.93 -2.06 -10.13
N TYR A 16 6.29 -2.26 -8.98
CA TYR A 16 5.87 -3.58 -8.52
C TYR A 16 4.62 -4.12 -9.22
N ARG A 17 3.86 -3.26 -9.92
CA ARG A 17 2.73 -3.67 -10.78
C ARG A 17 3.23 -4.09 -12.15
N ASP A 18 4.06 -3.24 -12.75
CA ASP A 18 4.39 -3.28 -14.17
C ASP A 18 5.72 -4.00 -14.44
N GLY A 19 6.56 -4.17 -13.42
CA GLY A 19 7.91 -4.73 -13.55
C GLY A 19 8.92 -3.78 -14.21
N ALA A 20 8.53 -2.56 -14.54
CA ALA A 20 9.43 -1.54 -15.06
C ALA A 20 10.61 -1.33 -14.10
N VAL A 21 11.84 -1.18 -14.62
CA VAL A 21 13.11 -1.06 -13.84
C VAL A 21 13.58 -2.36 -13.17
N ILE A 22 12.69 -3.15 -12.56
CA ILE A 22 13.07 -4.33 -11.75
C ILE A 22 12.98 -5.67 -12.49
N GLY A 23 12.30 -5.71 -13.64
CA GLY A 23 12.02 -6.94 -14.39
C GLY A 23 10.83 -7.74 -13.82
N ASN A 24 10.26 -8.61 -14.66
CA ASN A 24 9.08 -9.41 -14.31
C ASN A 24 9.35 -10.41 -13.18
N ASP A 25 10.54 -11.02 -13.15
CA ASP A 25 10.89 -12.01 -12.14
C ASP A 25 10.92 -11.41 -10.73
N LEU A 26 11.55 -10.24 -10.58
CA LEU A 26 11.59 -9.56 -9.28
C LEU A 26 10.22 -8.98 -8.90
N ARG A 27 9.45 -8.49 -9.87
CA ARG A 27 8.05 -8.07 -9.66
C ARG A 27 7.24 -9.22 -9.05
N ASP A 28 7.31 -10.41 -9.64
CA ASP A 28 6.54 -11.59 -9.18
C ASP A 28 7.02 -12.07 -7.82
N LEU A 29 8.33 -12.15 -7.62
CA LEU A 29 8.90 -12.51 -6.34
C LEU A 29 8.49 -11.52 -5.23
N ALA A 30 8.50 -10.21 -5.52
CA ALA A 30 8.13 -9.18 -4.57
C ALA A 30 6.65 -9.23 -4.17
N ARG A 31 5.77 -9.66 -5.08
CA ARG A 31 4.33 -9.84 -4.83
C ARG A 31 3.97 -11.21 -4.25
N THR A 32 4.91 -12.13 -4.21
CA THR A 32 4.72 -13.46 -3.60
C THR A 32 4.78 -13.36 -2.08
N GLU A 33 3.92 -14.11 -1.39
CA GLU A 33 3.89 -14.16 0.07
C GLU A 33 5.19 -14.77 0.62
N GLN A 34 5.98 -13.93 1.28
CA GLN A 34 7.22 -14.30 1.98
C GLN A 34 6.98 -14.54 3.47
N TYR A 35 5.92 -13.96 4.03
CA TYR A 35 5.56 -14.11 5.44
C TYR A 35 4.06 -13.92 5.67
N ARG A 36 3.51 -14.74 6.58
CA ARG A 36 2.15 -14.62 7.11
C ARG A 36 2.16 -14.81 8.63
N GLY A 37 1.59 -13.85 9.35
CA GLY A 37 1.46 -13.91 10.80
C GLY A 37 0.84 -12.64 11.38
N GLY A 38 0.16 -12.75 12.52
CA GLY A 38 -0.45 -11.60 13.21
C GLY A 38 -1.46 -10.81 12.37
N GLY A 39 -2.19 -11.47 11.46
CA GLY A 39 -3.15 -10.82 10.55
C GLY A 39 -2.52 -10.06 9.38
N VAL A 40 -1.21 -10.20 9.16
CA VAL A 40 -0.48 -9.50 8.09
C VAL A 40 0.13 -10.49 7.10
N ARG A 41 0.07 -10.14 5.81
CA ARG A 41 0.77 -10.82 4.71
C ARG A 41 1.82 -9.89 4.13
N ARG A 42 3.03 -10.40 3.90
CA ARG A 42 4.17 -9.63 3.39
C ARG A 42 4.76 -10.26 2.16
N GLY A 43 5.09 -9.41 1.19
CA GLY A 43 6.03 -9.71 0.12
C GLY A 43 7.38 -9.04 0.38
N ILE A 44 8.22 -8.93 -0.65
CA ILE A 44 9.51 -8.22 -0.53
C ILE A 44 9.25 -6.71 -0.59
N GLY A 45 9.32 -6.06 0.57
CA GLY A 45 9.05 -4.63 0.69
C GLY A 45 7.58 -4.26 0.52
N LEU A 46 6.64 -5.21 0.54
CA LEU A 46 5.22 -4.96 0.33
C LEU A 46 4.36 -5.56 1.44
N VAL A 47 3.24 -4.90 1.73
CA VAL A 47 2.07 -5.50 2.37
C VAL A 47 1.20 -6.09 1.27
N LEU A 48 0.81 -7.34 1.39
CA LEU A 48 -0.18 -7.97 0.50
C LEU A 48 -1.55 -7.88 1.16
N ARG A 49 -2.63 -7.73 0.37
CA ARG A 49 -3.98 -7.67 0.91
C ARG A 49 -4.28 -8.93 1.77
N PRO A 50 -4.64 -8.79 3.06
CA PRO A 50 -5.08 -9.92 3.85
C PRO A 50 -6.45 -10.45 3.34
N PRO A 51 -6.73 -11.76 3.43
CA PRO A 51 -8.02 -12.32 3.05
C PRO A 51 -9.17 -11.65 3.81
N GLU A 52 -8.98 -11.43 5.12
CA GLU A 52 -10.01 -10.94 6.03
C GLU A 52 -10.09 -9.41 6.11
N GLY A 53 -9.24 -8.66 5.38
CA GLY A 53 -9.17 -7.20 5.49
C GLY A 53 -9.17 -6.50 4.13
N LEU A 54 -9.65 -5.25 4.14
CA LEU A 54 -9.76 -4.39 2.96
C LEU A 54 -10.58 -5.05 1.82
N PRO A 55 -11.84 -5.46 2.08
CA PRO A 55 -12.66 -6.20 1.11
C PRO A 55 -12.99 -5.41 -0.16
N PHE A 56 -12.79 -4.09 -0.12
CA PHE A 56 -12.93 -3.20 -1.26
C PHE A 56 -11.72 -3.19 -2.21
N PHE A 57 -10.65 -3.93 -1.92
CA PHE A 57 -9.56 -4.20 -2.89
C PHE A 57 -9.66 -5.63 -3.43
N SER A 58 -9.11 -5.88 -4.60
CA SER A 58 -8.95 -7.23 -5.17
C SER A 58 -7.92 -8.06 -4.40
N GLU A 59 -7.95 -9.38 -4.57
CA GLU A 59 -7.08 -10.30 -3.83
C GLU A 59 -5.59 -10.11 -4.11
N ASP A 60 -5.25 -9.60 -5.31
CA ASP A 60 -3.88 -9.37 -5.75
C ASP A 60 -3.35 -7.97 -5.42
N ALA A 61 -4.12 -7.17 -4.68
CA ALA A 61 -3.75 -5.84 -4.26
C ALA A 61 -2.60 -5.86 -3.24
N PHE A 62 -1.75 -4.84 -3.32
CA PHE A 62 -0.56 -4.69 -2.48
C PHE A 62 -0.29 -3.23 -2.16
N GLY A 63 0.50 -2.97 -1.12
CA GLY A 63 0.78 -1.62 -0.68
C GLY A 63 1.96 -1.50 0.28
N HIS A 64 2.15 -0.30 0.82
CA HIS A 64 3.14 -0.01 1.85
C HIS A 64 2.71 1.20 2.69
N THR A 65 3.07 1.22 3.97
CA THR A 65 2.93 2.38 4.85
C THR A 65 4.29 2.95 5.26
N GLY A 66 4.39 4.27 5.32
CA GLY A 66 5.55 4.99 5.83
C GLY A 66 5.34 5.45 7.26
N PHE A 67 6.45 5.58 7.99
CA PHE A 67 6.45 5.97 9.40
C PHE A 67 5.71 7.30 9.66
N THR A 68 5.91 8.31 8.81
CA THR A 68 5.37 9.65 9.02
C THR A 68 3.91 9.82 8.61
N GLY A 69 3.29 8.82 7.97
CA GLY A 69 1.90 8.93 7.54
C GLY A 69 1.64 8.56 6.08
N THR A 70 2.68 8.44 5.24
CA THR A 70 2.57 7.92 3.87
C THR A 70 1.86 6.57 3.86
N SER A 71 0.94 6.37 2.93
CA SER A 71 0.26 5.10 2.73
C SER A 71 -0.09 4.96 1.26
N VAL A 72 0.25 3.83 0.67
CA VAL A 72 0.04 3.56 -0.76
C VAL A 72 -0.51 2.16 -0.97
N TRP A 73 -1.45 2.03 -1.90
CA TRP A 73 -2.02 0.76 -2.36
C TRP A 73 -2.14 0.75 -3.88
N VAL A 74 -1.96 -0.42 -4.46
CA VAL A 74 -2.14 -0.73 -5.88
C VAL A 74 -3.07 -1.94 -5.97
N ASP A 75 -4.11 -1.82 -6.80
CA ASP A 75 -5.05 -2.89 -7.14
C ASP A 75 -5.00 -3.09 -8.66
N PRO A 76 -4.23 -4.09 -9.15
CA PRO A 76 -4.06 -4.30 -10.58
C PRO A 76 -5.35 -4.66 -11.29
N ALA A 77 -6.23 -5.45 -10.66
CA ALA A 77 -7.51 -5.83 -11.27
C ALA A 77 -8.48 -4.65 -11.45
N LYS A 78 -8.30 -3.58 -10.68
CA LYS A 78 -9.07 -2.32 -10.83
C LYS A 78 -8.33 -1.21 -11.58
N ASP A 79 -7.11 -1.47 -12.07
CA ASP A 79 -6.18 -0.45 -12.57
C ASP A 79 -6.10 0.79 -11.65
N LEU A 80 -6.04 0.54 -10.33
CA LEU A 80 -6.16 1.58 -9.32
C LEU A 80 -4.86 1.73 -8.54
N THR A 81 -4.41 2.97 -8.35
CA THR A 81 -3.30 3.31 -7.46
C THR A 81 -3.73 4.45 -6.55
N LEU A 82 -3.72 4.21 -5.23
CA LEU A 82 -4.13 5.19 -4.22
C LEU A 82 -2.94 5.58 -3.36
N VAL A 83 -2.63 6.88 -3.32
CA VAL A 83 -1.58 7.44 -2.47
C VAL A 83 -2.20 8.44 -1.50
N VAL A 84 -1.92 8.26 -0.22
CA VAL A 84 -2.36 9.14 0.86
C VAL A 84 -1.11 9.62 1.60
N LEU A 85 -0.85 10.93 1.52
CA LEU A 85 0.25 11.58 2.23
C LEU A 85 -0.32 12.35 3.42
N THR A 86 -0.05 11.85 4.62
CA THR A 86 -0.36 12.54 5.88
C THR A 86 0.91 12.79 6.67
N ASN A 87 0.85 13.71 7.63
CA ASN A 87 1.89 13.91 8.62
C ASN A 87 1.36 13.52 10.00
N ARG A 88 1.43 12.22 10.32
CA ARG A 88 0.92 11.69 11.59
C ARG A 88 1.68 12.21 12.79
N VAL A 89 2.94 12.61 12.64
CA VAL A 89 3.82 12.97 13.76
C VAL A 89 3.71 14.44 14.16
N TYR A 90 3.02 15.27 13.37
CA TYR A 90 2.95 16.72 13.59
C TYR A 90 2.36 17.11 14.95
N PHE A 91 1.33 16.39 15.40
CA PHE A 91 0.67 16.62 16.70
C PHE A 91 1.00 15.54 17.74
N GLY A 92 2.09 14.79 17.56
CA GLY A 92 2.46 13.66 18.42
C GLY A 92 2.28 12.30 17.74
N ARG A 93 2.43 11.20 18.48
CA ARG A 93 2.44 9.82 17.92
C ARG A 93 1.29 8.93 18.39
N ALA A 94 0.49 9.40 19.33
CA ALA A 94 -0.65 8.66 19.90
C ALA A 94 -1.90 8.83 19.01
N ASN A 95 -1.83 8.37 17.76
CA ASN A 95 -2.91 8.49 16.77
C ASN A 95 -2.96 7.33 15.77
N ASP A 96 -2.41 6.17 16.14
CA ASP A 96 -2.29 5.03 15.24
C ASP A 96 -3.68 4.51 14.80
N GLU A 97 -4.66 4.51 15.71
CA GLU A 97 -6.02 4.02 15.44
C GLU A 97 -6.81 5.00 14.56
N GLU A 98 -6.75 6.31 14.84
CA GLU A 98 -7.37 7.35 14.02
C GLU A 98 -6.82 7.36 12.61
N LEU A 99 -5.49 7.26 12.47
CA LEU A 99 -4.83 7.21 11.18
C LEU A 99 -5.21 5.95 10.41
N TYR A 100 -5.30 4.80 11.09
CA TYR A 100 -5.76 3.56 10.49
C TYR A 100 -7.19 3.69 9.95
N ARG A 101 -8.14 4.16 10.79
CA ARG A 101 -9.54 4.38 10.38
C ARG A 101 -9.65 5.36 9.21
N PHE A 102 -8.91 6.46 9.26
CA PHE A 102 -8.86 7.45 8.17
C PHE A 102 -8.41 6.83 6.85
N ARG A 103 -7.31 6.06 6.87
CA ARG A 103 -6.80 5.38 5.67
C ARG A 103 -7.81 4.40 5.09
N VAL A 104 -8.43 3.57 5.94
CA VAL A 104 -9.46 2.61 5.52
C VAL A 104 -10.64 3.35 4.88
N ALA A 105 -11.14 4.41 5.51
CA ALA A 105 -12.27 5.19 4.98
C ALA A 105 -11.95 5.84 3.62
N VAL A 106 -10.76 6.42 3.45
CA VAL A 106 -10.33 7.01 2.18
C VAL A 106 -10.23 5.94 1.09
N TYR A 107 -9.61 4.80 1.38
CA TYR A 107 -9.46 3.73 0.41
C TYR A 107 -10.79 3.09 0.03
N GLU A 108 -11.68 2.89 0.99
CA GLU A 108 -13.01 2.36 0.74
C GLU A 108 -13.83 3.29 -0.16
N ALA A 109 -13.80 4.60 0.12
CA ALA A 109 -14.55 5.59 -0.67
C ALA A 109 -14.06 5.68 -2.12
N LEU A 110 -12.79 5.39 -2.38
CA LEU A 110 -12.18 5.49 -3.71
C LEU A 110 -12.11 4.15 -4.47
N ALA A 111 -12.18 3.02 -3.77
CA ALA A 111 -12.06 1.69 -4.37
C ALA A 111 -13.41 0.99 -4.60
N ARG A 112 -14.49 1.49 -3.99
CA ARG A 112 -15.86 1.06 -4.33
C ARG A 112 -16.27 1.65 -5.70
N PRO A 113 -17.00 0.88 -6.53
CA PRO A 113 -17.51 1.36 -7.82
C PRO A 113 -18.55 2.48 -7.67
#